data_AF-A0A924THA0-F1
#
_entry.id   AF-A0A924THA0-F1
#
_cell.length_a   1.000
_cell.length_b   1.000
_cell.length_c   1.000
_cell.angle_alpha   90.00
_cell.angle_beta   90.00
_cell.angle_gamma   90.00
#
_symmetry.space_group_name_H-M   'P 1'
#
loop_
_entity.id
_entity.type
_entity.pdbx_description
1 polymer ?
#
loop_
_entity_poly.entity_id
_entity_poly.type
_entity_poly.pdbx_seq_one_letter_code
_entity_poly.pdbx_strand_id
1 'polypeptide(L)'
;MNISTATSKIFENGFLDIELDATIDLFAEIEKLKKEKNAIVLAHYYQEPDIQDVADYIGDSLGLAQKAQSTNADIIVFAGVHFMAETAKILNPSKKVLLPDLKAGCSLADSAPADLFRAFKEKHSDHLVISYINCTA
;
A
#
# COMPACT_ATOMS: atom_id res chain seq x y z
N MET A 1 -0.91 17.73 16.59
CA MET A 1 0.56 17.63 16.73
C MET A 1 1.23 18.34 15.54
N ASN A 2 2.41 18.97 15.67
CA ASN A 2 3.07 19.57 14.49
C ASN A 2 3.71 18.49 13.60
N ILE A 3 3.99 18.81 12.32
CA ILE A 3 4.46 17.83 11.33
C ILE A 3 5.79 17.17 11.71
N SER A 4 6.69 17.91 12.35
CA SER A 4 8.00 17.39 12.77
C SER A 4 7.83 16.31 13.83
N THR A 5 6.99 16.56 14.84
CA THR A 5 6.72 15.60 15.90
C THR A 5 5.96 14.40 15.36
N ALA A 6 4.95 14.60 14.50
CA ALA A 6 4.21 13.50 13.87
C ALA A 6 5.13 12.59 13.04
N THR A 7 6.05 13.19 12.28
CA THR A 7 7.05 12.43 11.49
C THR A 7 7.96 11.59 12.39
N SER A 8 8.42 12.14 13.52
CA SER A 8 9.27 11.39 14.47
C SER A 8 8.57 10.17 15.08
N LYS A 9 7.23 10.16 15.10
CA LYS A 9 6.39 9.09 15.66
C LYS A 9 5.76 8.19 14.61
N ILE A 10 6.08 8.37 13.32
CA ILE A 10 5.37 7.65 12.24
C ILE A 10 5.51 6.12 12.36
N PHE A 11 6.66 5.61 12.80
CA PHE A 11 6.86 4.17 13.02
C PHE A 11 6.14 3.65 14.27
N GLU A 12 5.91 4.52 15.26
CA GLU A 12 5.13 4.19 16.46
C GLU A 12 3.63 4.20 16.15
N ASN A 13 3.14 5.16 15.37
CA ASN A 13 1.71 5.33 15.10
C ASN A 13 1.23 4.57 13.86
N GLY A 14 2.09 4.38 12.85
CA GLY A 14 1.76 3.86 11.53
C GLY A 14 1.48 4.96 10.51
N PHE A 15 0.93 6.09 10.94
CA PHE A 15 0.52 7.21 10.09
C PHE A 15 0.92 8.56 10.70
N LEU A 16 0.77 9.63 9.92
CA LEU A 16 0.98 11.00 10.40
C LEU A 16 -0.24 11.46 11.22
N ASP A 17 -0.11 11.42 12.54
CA ASP A 17 -1.11 11.92 13.48
C ASP A 17 -1.03 13.45 13.57
N ILE A 18 -1.65 14.11 12.60
CA ILE A 18 -1.74 15.57 12.50
C ILE A 18 -3.20 16.01 12.52
N GLU A 19 -3.44 17.11 13.21
CA GLU A 19 -4.75 17.75 13.22
C GLU A 19 -4.82 18.65 11.99
N LEU A 20 -5.85 18.47 11.18
CA LEU A 20 -6.08 19.25 9.98
C LEU A 20 -7.07 20.37 10.28
N ASP A 21 -6.93 21.49 9.59
CA ASP A 21 -7.93 22.57 9.63
C ASP A 21 -9.26 22.03 9.09
N ALA A 22 -10.31 22.08 9.92
CA ALA A 22 -11.63 21.57 9.59
C ALA A 22 -12.30 22.29 8.41
N THR A 23 -11.77 23.43 7.96
CA THR A 23 -12.24 24.16 6.79
C THR A 23 -11.67 23.63 5.47
N ILE A 24 -10.67 22.76 5.50
CA ILE A 24 -10.07 22.16 4.30
C ILE A 24 -11.04 21.14 3.70
N ASP A 25 -11.36 21.31 2.42
CA ASP A 25 -11.99 20.27 1.62
C ASP A 25 -10.92 19.23 1.23
N LEU A 26 -10.93 18.10 1.94
CA LEU A 26 -9.96 17.02 1.75
C LEU A 26 -10.05 16.41 0.34
N PHE A 27 -11.25 16.27 -0.22
CA PHE A 27 -11.44 15.69 -1.55
C PHE A 27 -10.80 16.59 -2.61
N ALA A 28 -11.08 17.89 -2.54
CA ALA A 28 -10.51 18.86 -3.46
C ALA A 28 -8.98 18.94 -3.35
N GLU A 29 -8.43 18.90 -2.14
CA GLU A 29 -6.97 19.00 -1.94
C GLU A 29 -6.26 17.70 -2.37
N ILE A 30 -6.85 16.52 -2.14
CA ILE A 30 -6.32 15.26 -2.65
C ILE A 30 -6.28 15.27 -4.19
N GLU A 31 -7.37 15.67 -4.85
CA GLU A 31 -7.43 15.79 -6.31
C GLU A 31 -6.40 16.76 -6.88
N LYS A 32 -6.21 17.89 -6.21
CA LYS A 32 -5.18 18.87 -6.57
C LYS A 32 -3.77 18.27 -6.43
N LEU A 33 -3.47 17.63 -5.30
CA LEU A 33 -2.16 17.04 -5.05
C LEU A 33 -1.86 15.87 -5.99
N LYS A 34 -2.85 15.05 -6.37
CA LYS A 34 -2.69 14.01 -7.38
C LYS A 34 -2.17 14.58 -8.69
N LYS A 35 -2.77 15.68 -9.17
CA LYS A 35 -2.37 16.35 -10.41
C LYS A 35 -0.99 16.99 -10.28
N GLU A 36 -0.75 17.77 -9.23
CA GLU A 36 0.52 18.48 -9.01
C GLU A 36 1.72 17.54 -8.90
N LYS A 37 1.51 16.35 -8.32
CA LYS A 37 2.58 15.37 -8.08
C LYS A 37 2.64 14.26 -9.12
N ASN A 38 1.77 14.29 -10.14
CA ASN A 38 1.58 13.18 -11.07
C ASN A 38 1.43 11.84 -10.32
N ALA A 39 0.51 11.81 -9.35
CA ALA A 39 0.25 10.68 -8.49
C ALA A 39 -1.03 9.95 -8.88
N ILE A 40 -1.04 8.63 -8.64
CA ILE A 40 -2.22 7.78 -8.75
C ILE A 40 -2.57 7.20 -7.37
N VAL A 41 -3.85 7.23 -7.01
CA VAL A 41 -4.40 6.57 -5.82
C VAL A 41 -5.04 5.25 -6.25
N LEU A 42 -4.53 4.16 -5.70
CA LEU A 42 -5.03 2.80 -5.92
C LEU A 42 -5.71 2.32 -4.63
N ALA A 43 -6.98 1.92 -4.70
CA ALA A 43 -7.74 1.49 -3.52
C ALA A 43 -8.23 0.05 -3.65
N HIS A 44 -8.09 -0.73 -2.58
CA HIS A 44 -8.72 -2.03 -2.49
C HIS A 44 -10.23 -1.90 -2.21
N TYR A 45 -11.03 -2.88 -2.64
CA TYR A 45 -12.48 -2.92 -2.40
C TYR A 45 -12.92 -2.80 -0.93
N TYR A 46 -12.00 -3.03 0.02
CA TYR A 46 -12.28 -3.00 1.45
C TYR A 46 -12.03 -1.62 2.08
N GLN A 47 -11.62 -0.62 1.30
CA GLN A 47 -11.45 0.74 1.79
C GLN A 47 -12.80 1.40 2.07
N GLU A 48 -12.80 2.37 2.97
CA GLU A 48 -13.97 3.19 3.26
C GLU A 48 -14.46 3.93 2.00
N PRO A 49 -15.78 4.21 1.88
CA PRO A 49 -16.35 4.86 0.69
C PRO A 49 -15.62 6.15 0.28
N ASP A 50 -15.31 7.02 1.25
CA ASP A 50 -14.63 8.29 1.00
C ASP A 50 -13.24 8.10 0.36
N ILE A 51 -12.54 7.01 0.67
CA ILE A 51 -11.24 6.66 0.06
C ILE A 51 -11.42 6.11 -1.35
N GLN A 52 -12.51 5.36 -1.58
CA GLN A 52 -12.86 4.89 -2.92
C GLN A 52 -13.23 6.05 -3.85
N ASP A 53 -13.93 7.06 -3.33
CA ASP A 53 -14.36 8.24 -4.11
C ASP A 53 -13.18 9.07 -4.64
N VAL A 54 -12.04 9.09 -3.94
CA VAL A 54 -10.81 9.77 -4.41
C VAL A 54 -9.83 8.87 -5.17
N ALA A 55 -10.14 7.57 -5.29
CA ALA A 55 -9.27 6.63 -5.97
C ALA A 55 -9.36 6.75 -7.49
N ASP A 56 -8.21 6.66 -8.17
CA ASP A 56 -8.19 6.64 -9.64
C ASP A 56 -8.47 5.23 -10.20
N TYR A 57 -8.31 4.21 -9.35
CA TYR A 57 -8.65 2.83 -9.67
C TYR A 57 -8.98 2.06 -8.39
N ILE A 58 -10.10 1.35 -8.42
CA ILE A 58 -10.59 0.48 -7.35
C ILE A 58 -10.56 -0.96 -7.87
N GLY A 59 -9.94 -1.87 -7.12
CA GLY A 59 -9.76 -3.25 -7.59
C GLY A 59 -9.47 -4.25 -6.47
N ASP A 60 -9.40 -5.52 -6.87
CA ASP A 60 -8.80 -6.58 -6.05
C ASP A 60 -7.26 -6.54 -6.16
N SER A 61 -6.59 -7.44 -5.45
CA SER A 61 -5.13 -7.51 -5.42
C SER A 61 -4.49 -7.65 -6.81
N LEU A 62 -5.11 -8.42 -7.72
CA LEU A 62 -4.57 -8.64 -9.08
C LEU A 62 -4.75 -7.40 -9.95
N GLY A 63 -5.97 -6.83 -9.96
CA GLY A 63 -6.27 -5.62 -10.73
C GLY A 63 -5.39 -4.45 -10.29
N LEU A 64 -5.17 -4.29 -8.97
CA LEU A 64 -4.28 -3.27 -8.43
C LEU A 64 -2.83 -3.47 -8.86
N ALA A 65 -2.32 -4.70 -8.84
CA ALA A 65 -0.96 -5.00 -9.30
C ALA A 65 -0.78 -4.67 -10.80
N GLN A 66 -1.74 -5.06 -11.63
CA GLN A 66 -1.74 -4.75 -13.07
C GLN A 66 -1.83 -3.24 -13.34
N LYS A 67 -2.67 -2.52 -12.59
CA LYS A 67 -2.78 -1.06 -12.69
C LYS A 67 -1.50 -0.36 -12.24
N ALA A 68 -0.91 -0.82 -11.13
CA ALA A 68 0.37 -0.31 -10.65
C ALA A 68 1.49 -0.50 -11.69
N GLN A 69 1.55 -1.65 -12.35
CA GLN A 69 2.58 -1.92 -13.38
C GLN A 69 2.41 -1.03 -14.62
N SER A 70 1.18 -0.79 -15.05
CA SER A 70 0.86 -0.07 -16.30
C SER A 70 0.76 1.46 -16.16
N THR A 71 0.85 2.00 -14.94
CA THR A 71 0.73 3.44 -14.71
C THR A 71 1.97 4.22 -15.16
N ASN A 72 1.71 5.43 -15.68
CA ASN A 72 2.73 6.44 -15.99
C ASN A 72 2.87 7.50 -14.89
N ALA A 73 2.15 7.36 -13.77
CA ALA A 73 2.29 8.22 -12.60
C ALA A 73 3.67 8.04 -11.96
N ASP A 74 4.24 9.12 -11.42
CA ASP A 74 5.53 9.10 -10.72
C ASP A 74 5.40 8.59 -9.28
N ILE A 75 4.22 8.78 -8.70
CA ILE A 75 3.87 8.39 -7.33
C ILE A 75 2.65 7.47 -7.34
N ILE A 76 2.72 6.37 -6.60
CA ILE A 76 1.60 5.49 -6.31
C ILE A 76 1.25 5.64 -4.83
N VAL A 77 0.06 6.11 -4.53
CA VAL A 77 -0.52 6.07 -3.18
C VAL A 77 -1.40 4.83 -3.10
N PHE A 78 -1.02 3.88 -2.26
CA PHE A 78 -1.67 2.58 -2.18
C PHE A 78 -2.56 2.53 -0.92
N ALA A 79 -3.87 2.70 -1.11
CA ALA A 79 -4.88 2.54 -0.07
C ALA A 79 -5.24 1.05 0.07
N GLY A 80 -4.36 0.32 0.73
CA GLY A 80 -4.44 -1.12 0.95
C GLY A 80 -3.56 -1.56 2.12
N VAL A 81 -3.08 -2.79 2.08
CA VAL A 81 -2.20 -3.37 3.10
C VAL A 81 -0.76 -3.51 2.60
N HIS A 82 0.18 -3.74 3.53
CA HIS A 82 1.63 -3.70 3.31
C HIS A 82 2.10 -4.49 2.10
N PHE A 83 1.75 -5.78 1.99
CA PHE A 83 2.21 -6.63 0.89
C PHE A 83 1.75 -6.14 -0.48
N MET A 84 0.59 -5.48 -0.56
CA MET A 84 0.07 -4.94 -1.82
C MET A 84 0.90 -3.72 -2.27
N ALA A 85 1.24 -2.84 -1.32
CA ALA A 85 2.12 -1.70 -1.57
C ALA A 85 3.55 -2.17 -1.94
N GLU A 86 4.07 -3.20 -1.27
CA GLU A 86 5.35 -3.83 -1.62
C GLU A 86 5.30 -4.43 -3.02
N THR A 87 4.22 -5.14 -3.39
CA THR A 87 4.02 -5.66 -4.75
C THR A 87 4.07 -4.55 -5.78
N ALA A 88 3.39 -3.42 -5.54
CA ALA A 88 3.45 -2.26 -6.41
C ALA A 88 4.88 -1.69 -6.54
N LYS A 89 5.66 -1.70 -5.44
CA LYS A 89 7.06 -1.24 -5.43
C LYS A 89 8.00 -2.21 -6.15
N ILE A 90 7.81 -3.52 -6.01
CA ILE A 90 8.56 -4.56 -6.73
C ILE A 90 8.35 -4.41 -8.24
N LEU A 91 7.09 -4.22 -8.67
CA LEU A 91 6.74 -4.01 -10.08
C LEU A 91 7.21 -2.65 -10.62
N ASN A 92 7.45 -1.67 -9.74
CA ASN A 92 7.84 -0.30 -10.10
C ASN A 92 9.04 0.20 -9.27
N PRO A 93 10.24 -0.38 -9.44
CA PRO A 93 11.37 -0.12 -8.55
C PRO A 93 11.83 1.35 -8.55
N SER A 94 11.65 2.08 -9.65
CA SER A 94 12.01 3.50 -9.75
C SER A 94 10.93 4.46 -9.24
N LYS A 95 9.66 4.04 -9.17
CA LYS A 95 8.55 4.92 -8.74
C LYS A 95 8.51 5.06 -7.22
N LYS A 96 7.95 6.16 -6.73
CA LYS A 96 7.68 6.33 -5.31
C LYS A 96 6.35 5.64 -4.98
N VAL A 97 6.36 4.71 -4.02
CA VAL A 97 5.14 4.06 -3.52
C VAL A 97 4.94 4.48 -2.07
N LEU A 98 3.73 4.94 -1.75
CA LEU A 98 3.34 5.44 -0.44
C LEU A 98 2.20 4.58 0.11
N LEU A 99 2.34 4.16 1.36
CA LEU A 99 1.30 3.49 2.13
C LEU A 99 0.86 4.46 3.24
N PRO A 100 -0.41 4.90 3.27
CA PRO A 100 -0.88 5.90 4.24
C PRO A 100 -0.75 5.46 5.71
N ASP A 101 -0.87 4.16 5.98
CA ASP A 101 -0.69 3.56 7.30
C ASP A 101 0.29 2.37 7.21
N LEU A 102 1.49 2.55 7.77
CA LEU A 102 2.55 1.54 7.82
C LEU A 102 2.18 0.31 8.66
N LYS A 103 1.14 0.40 9.50
CA LYS A 103 0.62 -0.72 10.30
C LYS A 103 -0.53 -1.47 9.63
N ALA A 104 -0.93 -1.09 8.41
CA ALA A 104 -1.92 -1.83 7.63
C ALA A 104 -1.36 -3.19 7.19
N GLY A 105 -1.40 -4.18 8.10
CA GLY A 105 -0.87 -5.53 7.91
C GLY A 105 -1.87 -6.54 7.36
N CYS A 106 -1.44 -7.79 7.21
CA CYS A 106 -2.30 -8.91 6.82
C CYS A 106 -1.92 -10.15 7.63
N SER A 107 -2.79 -10.54 8.57
CA SER A 107 -2.56 -11.71 9.44
C SER A 107 -2.32 -13.01 8.68
N LEU A 108 -2.89 -13.15 7.48
CA LEU A 108 -2.64 -14.30 6.61
C LEU A 108 -1.21 -14.31 6.06
N ALA A 109 -0.70 -13.14 5.64
CA ALA A 109 0.69 -13.04 5.18
C ALA A 109 1.66 -13.32 6.35
N ASP A 110 1.34 -12.83 7.54
CA ASP A 110 2.15 -13.03 8.75
C ASP A 110 2.17 -14.51 9.21
N SER A 111 1.20 -15.32 8.78
CA SER A 111 1.07 -16.73 9.18
C SER A 111 2.08 -17.67 8.50
N ALA A 112 2.85 -17.19 7.51
CA ALA A 112 3.84 -17.98 6.78
C ALA A 112 5.28 -17.41 6.89
N PRO A 113 5.93 -17.50 8.07
CA PRO A 113 7.29 -16.98 8.25
C PRO A 113 8.32 -17.66 7.33
N ALA A 114 9.23 -16.86 6.78
CA ALA A 114 10.21 -17.30 5.79
C ALA A 114 11.08 -18.50 6.25
N ASP A 115 11.53 -18.50 7.51
CA ASP A 115 12.41 -19.55 8.03
C ASP A 115 11.67 -20.89 8.19
N LEU A 116 10.41 -20.85 8.65
CA LEU A 116 9.57 -22.04 8.76
C LEU A 116 9.21 -22.58 7.38
N PHE A 117 8.89 -21.69 6.44
CA PHE A 117 8.60 -22.09 5.06
C PHE A 117 9.83 -22.66 4.35
N ARG A 118 11.02 -22.11 4.59
CA ARG A 118 12.29 -22.66 4.06
C ARG A 118 12.51 -24.09 4.55
N ALA A 119 12.39 -24.33 5.85
CA ALA A 119 12.51 -25.66 6.43
C ALA A 119 11.46 -26.65 5.89
N PHE A 120 10.26 -26.17 5.56
CA PHE A 120 9.24 -26.97 4.88
C PHE A 120 9.67 -27.33 3.44
N LYS A 121 10.13 -26.34 2.65
CA LYS A 121 10.59 -26.57 1.27
C LYS A 121 11.76 -27.55 1.18
N GLU A 122 12.70 -27.50 2.11
CA GLU A 122 13.85 -28.42 2.14
C GLU A 122 13.43 -29.89 2.29
N LYS A 123 12.30 -30.16 2.96
CA LYS A 123 11.73 -31.51 3.10
C LYS A 123 10.96 -31.97 1.87
N HIS A 124 10.67 -31.07 0.93
CA HIS A 124 9.84 -31.29 -0.25
C HIS A 124 10.52 -30.67 -1.49
N SER A 125 11.79 -31.01 -1.72
CA SER A 125 12.66 -30.34 -2.70
C SER A 125 12.27 -30.54 -4.17
N ASP A 126 11.44 -31.54 -4.45
CA ASP A 126 10.89 -31.85 -5.78
C ASP A 126 9.53 -31.17 -6.05
N HIS A 127 8.97 -30.44 -5.08
CA HIS A 127 7.67 -29.79 -5.21
C HIS A 127 7.77 -28.37 -5.80
N LEU A 128 6.74 -27.96 -6.52
CA LEU A 128 6.57 -26.58 -6.98
C LEU A 128 6.01 -25.70 -5.87
N VAL A 129 6.55 -24.48 -5.76
CA VAL A 129 6.05 -23.47 -4.81
C VAL A 129 5.14 -22.50 -5.55
N ILE A 130 3.90 -22.42 -5.09
CA ILE A 130 2.92 -21.43 -5.55
C ILE A 130 2.48 -20.65 -4.31
N SER A 131 2.78 -19.36 -4.28
CA SER A 131 2.30 -18.48 -3.22
C SER A 131 1.08 -17.70 -3.70
N TYR A 132 0.11 -17.55 -2.81
CA TYR A 132 -0.92 -16.54 -3.02
C TYR A 132 -0.33 -15.14 -2.84
N ILE A 133 -0.98 -14.12 -3.40
CA ILE A 133 -0.46 -12.74 -3.38
C ILE A 133 -0.38 -12.14 -1.97
N ASN A 134 -1.19 -12.65 -1.03
CA ASN A 134 -1.15 -12.28 0.38
C ASN A 134 0.05 -12.96 1.08
N CYS A 135 1.27 -12.63 0.67
CA CYS A 135 2.51 -13.08 1.26
C CYS A 135 3.50 -11.90 1.35
N THR A 136 4.49 -11.99 2.22
CA THR A 136 5.54 -10.97 2.30
C THR A 136 6.44 -11.01 1.06
N ALA A 137 7.09 -9.88 0.77
CA ALA A 137 8.06 -9.73 -0.32
C ALA A 137 9.34 -10.58 -0.18
#